data_AF-A0AAV4I5T2-F1
#
_entry.id   AF-A0AAV4I5T2-F1
#
_cell.length_a   1.000
_cell.length_b   1.000
_cell.length_c   1.000
_cell.angle_alpha   90.00
_cell.angle_beta   90.00
_cell.angle_gamma   90.00
#
_symmetry.space_group_name_H-M   'P 1'
#
loop_
_entity.id
_entity.type
_entity.pdbx_description
1 polymer ?
#
loop_
_entity_poly.entity_id
_entity_poly.type
_entity_poly.pdbx_seq_one_letter_code
_entity_poly.pdbx_strand_id
1 'polypeptide(L)'
;MFGIIECITASIRDLKLHPWLQKKWVTAGIICGLACAIGLVFVQGSGFYWLELFDTFLGTYQLIFIGLMESIAVGWVLGTERFSDDIQFMIGHRPGILWKLAWKIFSPVVLSILLIGSLVFKFSEPLTYRVYNKNTTQMDDSSYPWYALLICAALFLSSMLWPPGVALARKFGLLHYEPAKSSRENSAER
;
A
#
# COMPACT_ATOMS: atom_id res chain seq x y z
N MET A 1 12.67 5.53 7.38
CA MET A 1 12.01 6.85 7.57
C MET A 1 12.24 7.81 6.40
N PHE A 2 13.49 8.10 6.00
CA PHE A 2 13.75 8.97 4.83
C PHE A 2 13.05 8.52 3.54
N GLY A 3 13.08 7.22 3.21
CA GLY A 3 12.40 6.69 2.02
C GLY A 3 10.89 6.90 2.03
N ILE A 4 10.23 6.69 3.17
CA ILE A 4 8.77 6.85 3.31
C ILE A 4 8.37 8.31 3.08
N ILE A 5 9.09 9.24 3.71
CA ILE A 5 8.81 10.67 3.58
C ILE A 5 9.04 11.14 2.14
N GLU A 6 10.11 10.71 1.48
CA GLU A 6 10.38 11.07 0.08
C GLU A 6 9.32 10.49 -0.85
N CYS A 7 8.89 9.24 -0.65
CA CYS A 7 7.81 8.62 -1.42
C CYS A 7 6.51 9.41 -1.31
N ILE A 8 6.05 9.72 -0.09
CA ILE A 8 4.81 10.49 0.12
C ILE A 8 4.94 11.89 -0.50
N THR A 9 6.08 12.56 -0.28
CA THR A 9 6.33 13.90 -0.80
C THR A 9 6.44 13.92 -2.31
N ALA A 10 6.98 12.87 -2.93
CA ALA A 10 7.03 12.71 -4.39
C ALA A 10 5.61 12.51 -4.96
N SER A 11 4.82 11.58 -4.41
CA SER A 11 3.45 11.34 -4.87
C SER A 11 2.56 12.58 -4.81
N ILE A 12 2.67 13.39 -3.75
CA ILE A 12 1.92 14.65 -3.62
C ILE A 12 2.38 15.69 -4.66
N ARG A 13 3.68 15.77 -4.94
CA ARG A 13 4.22 16.70 -5.94
C ARG A 13 3.82 16.31 -7.35
N ASP A 14 3.78 15.02 -7.65
CA ASP A 14 3.41 14.49 -8.97
C ASP A 14 1.93 14.76 -9.30
N LEU A 15 1.06 14.84 -8.29
CA LEU A 15 -0.36 15.15 -8.48
C LEU A 15 -0.63 16.61 -8.89
N LYS A 16 0.38 17.51 -8.79
CA LYS A 16 0.33 18.93 -9.19
C LYS A 16 -0.95 19.70 -8.79
N LEU A 17 -1.57 19.35 -7.66
CA LEU A 17 -2.86 19.93 -7.25
C LEU A 17 -2.82 21.45 -7.08
N HIS A 18 -1.73 21.99 -6.49
CA HIS A 18 -1.63 23.41 -6.23
C HIS A 18 -0.16 23.91 -6.22
N PRO A 19 0.13 25.12 -6.73
CA PRO A 19 1.49 25.68 -6.77
C PRO A 19 2.23 25.73 -5.42
N TRP A 20 1.51 25.95 -4.31
CA TRP A 20 2.14 25.99 -2.98
C TRP A 20 2.62 24.61 -2.50
N LEU A 21 1.98 23.52 -2.95
CA LEU A 21 2.28 22.13 -2.56
C LEU A 21 3.50 21.56 -3.31
N GLN A 22 4.05 22.31 -4.27
CA GLN A 22 5.26 21.93 -4.99
C GLN A 22 6.55 22.27 -4.23
N LYS A 23 6.47 23.14 -3.20
CA LYS A 23 7.62 23.50 -2.37
C LYS A 23 7.95 22.36 -1.41
N LYS A 24 9.09 21.69 -1.64
CA LYS A 24 9.54 20.51 -0.87
C LYS A 24 9.46 20.69 0.66
N TRP A 25 9.94 21.83 1.17
CA TRP A 25 9.98 22.13 2.60
C TRP A 25 8.58 22.30 3.22
N VAL A 26 7.63 22.87 2.48
CA VAL A 26 6.24 23.04 2.94
C VAL A 26 5.56 21.68 3.04
N THR A 27 5.65 20.86 2.00
CA THR A 27 5.02 19.53 1.96
C THR A 27 5.61 18.60 3.01
N ALA A 28 6.94 18.58 3.16
CA ALA A 28 7.60 17.80 4.22
C ALA A 28 7.20 18.27 5.62
N GLY A 29 7.10 19.59 5.85
CA GLY A 29 6.66 20.15 7.12
C GLY A 29 5.23 19.75 7.49
N ILE A 30 4.31 19.80 6.52
CA ILE A 30 2.92 19.38 6.71
C ILE A 30 2.83 17.88 7.02
N ILE A 31 3.51 17.03 6.24
CA ILE A 31 3.51 15.57 6.47
C ILE A 31 4.08 15.25 7.85
N CYS A 32 5.20 15.86 8.22
CA CYS A 32 5.83 15.64 9.52
C CYS A 32 4.93 16.12 10.67
N GLY A 33 4.29 17.28 10.54
CA GLY A 33 3.35 17.80 11.53
C GLY A 33 2.13 16.88 11.71
N LEU A 34 1.54 16.40 10.62
CA LEU A 34 0.44 15.43 10.65
C LEU A 34 0.86 14.09 11.26
N ALA A 35 2.03 13.57 10.87
CA ALA A 35 2.57 12.33 11.41
C ALA A 35 2.86 12.44 12.92
N CYS A 36 3.36 13.59 13.37
CA CYS A 36 3.57 13.88 14.79
C CYS A 36 2.23 13.91 15.55
N ALA A 37 1.22 14.60 15.02
CA ALA A 37 -0.10 14.67 15.63
C ALA A 37 -0.78 13.30 15.76
N ILE A 38 -0.70 12.45 14.72
CA ILE A 38 -1.20 11.08 14.77
C ILE A 38 -0.37 10.22 15.73
N GLY A 39 0.95 10.42 15.75
CA GLY A 39 1.88 9.72 16.63
C GLY A 39 1.59 9.91 18.12
N LEU A 40 0.99 11.05 18.51
CA LEU A 40 0.59 11.30 19.90
C LEU A 40 -0.41 10.26 20.44
N VAL A 41 -1.22 9.64 19.58
CA VAL A 41 -2.14 8.55 19.98
C VAL A 41 -1.36 7.34 20.52
N PHE A 42 -0.15 7.10 20.01
CA PHE A 42 0.69 5.98 20.41
C PHE A 42 1.53 6.24 21.66
N VAL A 43 1.63 7.49 22.11
CA VAL A 43 2.39 7.86 23.32
C VAL A 43 1.53 7.74 24.59
N GLN A 44 0.22 7.55 24.45
CA GLN A 44 -0.69 7.39 25.57
C GLN A 44 -0.39 6.11 26.38
N GLY A 45 -0.85 6.03 27.63
CA GLY A 45 -0.62 4.84 28.49
C GLY A 45 -1.18 3.51 27.94
N SER A 46 -2.09 3.56 26.96
CA SER A 46 -2.60 2.40 26.22
C SER A 46 -2.03 2.28 24.78
N GLY A 47 -1.05 3.10 24.44
CA GLY A 47 -0.52 3.25 23.08
C GLY A 47 0.11 1.98 22.51
N PHE A 48 0.73 1.15 23.36
CA PHE A 48 1.28 -0.15 22.94
C PHE A 48 0.20 -1.06 22.33
N TYR A 49 -0.99 -1.13 22.93
CA TYR A 49 -2.09 -1.95 22.42
C TYR A 49 -2.61 -1.45 21.06
N TRP A 50 -2.62 -0.13 20.87
CA TRP A 50 -2.94 0.47 19.57
C TRP A 50 -1.88 0.14 18.53
N LEU A 51 -0.59 0.25 18.88
CA LEU A 51 0.52 -0.07 17.97
C LEU A 51 0.46 -1.53 17.50
N GLU A 52 0.27 -2.48 18.42
CA GLU A 52 0.16 -3.91 18.10
C GLU A 52 -1.04 -4.20 17.18
N LEU A 53 -2.18 -3.56 17.45
CA LEU A 53 -3.37 -3.66 16.62
C LEU A 53 -3.08 -3.15 15.20
N PHE A 54 -2.53 -1.95 15.05
CA PHE A 54 -2.23 -1.39 13.73
C PHE A 54 -1.17 -2.16 12.97
N ASP A 55 -0.12 -2.66 13.63
CA ASP A 55 0.93 -3.45 12.98
C ASP A 55 0.39 -4.75 12.40
N THR A 56 -0.47 -5.44 13.16
CA THR A 56 -1.13 -6.67 12.69
C THR A 56 -2.09 -6.37 11.53
N PHE A 57 -2.93 -5.33 11.66
CA PHE A 57 -3.97 -5.03 10.66
C PHE A 57 -3.43 -4.39 9.37
N LEU A 58 -2.61 -3.34 9.48
CA LEU A 58 -2.09 -2.56 8.37
C LEU A 58 -0.74 -3.10 7.85
N GLY A 59 0.11 -3.61 8.73
CA GLY A 59 1.44 -4.11 8.35
C GLY A 59 1.37 -5.44 7.61
N THR A 60 0.52 -6.36 8.08
CA THR A 60 0.43 -7.71 7.48
C THR A 60 -0.64 -7.76 6.39
N TYR A 61 -1.93 -7.61 6.74
CA TYR A 61 -3.00 -7.89 5.78
C TYR A 61 -3.10 -6.85 4.68
N GLN A 62 -3.02 -5.55 5.01
CA GLN A 62 -3.16 -4.48 4.01
C GLN A 62 -1.99 -4.47 3.03
N LEU A 63 -0.77 -4.71 3.51
CA LEU A 63 0.43 -4.75 2.67
C LEU A 63 0.39 -5.93 1.67
N ILE A 64 0.02 -7.13 2.13
CA ILE A 64 -0.13 -8.31 1.26
C ILE A 64 -1.21 -8.05 0.21
N PHE A 65 -2.33 -7.43 0.59
CA PHE A 65 -3.40 -7.10 -0.33
C PHE A 65 -2.98 -6.10 -1.40
N ILE A 66 -2.33 -4.99 -1.02
CA ILE A 66 -1.83 -3.99 -1.98
C ILE A 66 -0.82 -4.63 -2.95
N GLY A 67 0.13 -5.42 -2.43
CA GLY A 67 1.09 -6.13 -3.27
C GLY A 67 0.44 -7.10 -4.25
N LEU A 68 -0.63 -7.80 -3.83
CA LEU A 68 -1.38 -8.67 -4.72
C LEU A 68 -2.02 -7.88 -5.87
N MET A 69 -2.68 -6.77 -5.56
CA MET A 69 -3.30 -5.91 -6.56
C MET A 69 -2.27 -5.31 -7.53
N GLU A 70 -1.12 -4.88 -7.04
CA GLU A 70 -0.01 -4.39 -7.87
C GLU A 70 0.54 -5.49 -8.78
N SER A 71 0.72 -6.70 -8.26
CA SER A 71 1.21 -7.84 -9.05
C SER A 71 0.24 -8.24 -10.17
N ILE A 72 -1.08 -8.21 -9.90
CA ILE A 72 -2.13 -8.46 -10.90
C ILE A 72 -2.14 -7.34 -11.94
N ALA A 73 -2.00 -6.07 -11.51
CA ALA A 73 -1.95 -4.93 -12.40
C ALA A 73 -0.77 -5.03 -13.39
N VAL A 74 0.44 -5.36 -12.91
CA VAL A 74 1.61 -5.53 -13.78
C VAL A 74 1.47 -6.77 -14.67
N GLY A 75 1.06 -7.90 -14.10
CA GLY A 75 1.00 -9.18 -14.82
C GLY A 75 -0.07 -9.25 -15.90
N TRP A 76 -1.28 -8.73 -15.61
CA TRP A 76 -2.46 -8.94 -16.43
C TRP A 76 -3.00 -7.64 -17.06
N VAL A 77 -2.99 -6.51 -16.35
CA VAL A 77 -3.54 -5.24 -16.88
C VAL A 77 -2.56 -4.57 -17.83
N LEU A 78 -1.29 -4.41 -17.42
CA LEU A 78 -0.23 -3.89 -18.28
C LEU A 78 0.23 -4.94 -19.30
N GLY A 79 0.26 -6.21 -18.88
CA GLY A 79 0.71 -7.34 -19.69
C GLY A 79 2.23 -7.50 -19.65
N THR A 80 2.69 -8.71 -19.35
CA THR A 80 4.13 -8.99 -19.15
C THR A 80 5.00 -8.76 -20.38
N GLU A 81 4.45 -8.85 -21.59
CA GLU A 81 5.22 -8.55 -22.82
C GLU A 81 5.47 -7.05 -22.97
N ARG A 82 4.48 -6.18 -22.69
CA ARG A 82 4.67 -4.72 -22.73
C ARG A 82 5.67 -4.27 -21.66
N PHE A 83 5.54 -4.83 -20.46
CA PHE A 83 6.50 -4.57 -19.39
C PHE A 83 7.92 -5.03 -19.77
N SER A 84 8.06 -6.17 -20.45
CA SER A 84 9.34 -6.64 -20.96
C SER A 84 9.92 -5.73 -22.05
N ASP A 85 9.08 -5.11 -22.88
CA ASP A 85 9.49 -4.13 -23.89
C ASP A 85 10.02 -2.85 -23.22
N ASP A 86 9.34 -2.38 -22.17
CA ASP A 86 9.73 -1.19 -21.42
C ASP A 86 11.08 -1.41 -20.71
N ILE A 87 11.31 -2.61 -20.14
CA ILE A 87 12.61 -2.99 -19.57
C ILE A 87 13.70 -3.02 -20.64
N GLN A 88 13.40 -3.58 -21.82
CA GLN A 88 14.36 -3.59 -22.92
C GLN A 88 14.72 -2.18 -23.37
N PHE A 89 13.76 -1.26 -23.40
CA PHE A 89 14.02 0.15 -23.72
C PHE A 89 14.92 0.83 -22.67
N MET A 90 14.77 0.50 -21.39
CA MET A 90 15.57 1.09 -20.31
C MET A 90 16.99 0.51 -20.19
N ILE A 91 17.13 -0.81 -20.32
CA ILE A 91 18.38 -1.54 -20.00
C ILE A 91 19.09 -2.04 -21.28
N GLY A 92 18.40 -2.10 -22.42
CA GLY A 92 18.95 -2.55 -23.71
C GLY A 92 18.77 -4.05 -23.99
N HIS A 93 18.32 -4.85 -23.03
CA HIS A 93 18.16 -6.31 -23.15
C HIS A 93 16.80 -6.77 -22.62
N ARG A 94 16.22 -7.81 -23.23
CA ARG A 94 14.96 -8.40 -22.75
C ARG A 94 15.20 -9.29 -21.53
N PRO A 95 14.36 -9.18 -20.47
CA PRO A 95 14.39 -10.14 -19.38
C PRO A 95 14.05 -11.55 -19.89
N GLY A 96 14.74 -12.56 -19.36
CA GLY A 96 14.54 -13.96 -19.72
C GLY A 96 13.13 -14.47 -19.38
N ILE A 97 12.74 -15.60 -19.98
CA ILE A 97 11.40 -16.20 -19.81
C ILE A 97 11.11 -16.57 -18.35
N LEU A 98 12.12 -17.00 -17.59
CA LEU A 98 12.00 -17.29 -16.16
C LEU A 98 11.57 -16.06 -15.35
N TRP A 99 12.11 -14.88 -15.68
CA TRP A 99 11.72 -13.62 -15.03
C TRP A 99 10.29 -13.23 -15.36
N LYS A 100 9.89 -13.40 -16.64
CA LYS A 100 8.51 -13.15 -17.06
C LYS A 100 7.52 -14.08 -16.34
N LEU A 101 7.86 -15.36 -16.18
CA LEU A 101 7.03 -16.33 -15.47
C LEU A 101 6.97 -16.03 -13.96
N ALA A 102 8.09 -15.64 -13.36
CA ALA A 102 8.15 -15.27 -11.95
C ALA A 102 7.22 -14.10 -11.62
N TRP A 103 7.20 -13.06 -12.45
CA TRP A 103 6.33 -11.90 -12.22
C TRP A 103 4.86 -12.18 -12.56
N LYS A 104 4.59 -13.00 -13.58
CA LYS A 104 3.22 -13.30 -14.01
C LYS A 104 2.49 -14.28 -13.09
N ILE A 105 3.20 -15.29 -12.59
CA ILE A 105 2.58 -16.43 -11.90
C ILE A 105 3.11 -16.55 -10.48
N PHE A 106 4.43 -16.54 -10.27
CA PHE A 106 4.97 -16.83 -8.95
C PHE A 106 4.59 -15.76 -7.91
N SER A 107 4.79 -14.48 -8.24
CA SER A 107 4.44 -13.37 -7.35
C SER A 107 2.97 -13.37 -6.91
N PRO A 108 1.97 -13.36 -7.82
CA PRO A 108 0.58 -13.36 -7.41
C PRO A 108 0.16 -14.64 -6.69
N VAL A 109 0.72 -15.81 -7.04
CA VAL A 109 0.40 -17.08 -6.37
C VAL A 109 0.89 -17.07 -4.92
N VAL A 110 2.14 -16.68 -4.67
CA VAL A 110 2.69 -16.60 -3.31
C VAL A 110 1.89 -15.62 -2.46
N LEU A 111 1.60 -14.43 -2.99
CA LEU A 111 0.80 -13.42 -2.29
C LEU A 111 -0.64 -13.90 -2.02
N SER A 112 -1.25 -14.64 -2.95
CA SER A 112 -2.58 -15.22 -2.77
C SER A 112 -2.58 -16.30 -1.67
N ILE A 113 -1.57 -17.17 -1.63
CA ILE A 113 -1.43 -18.19 -0.59
C ILE A 113 -1.27 -17.54 0.78
N LEU A 114 -0.41 -16.51 0.87
CA LEU A 114 -0.21 -15.76 2.11
C LEU A 114 -1.52 -15.09 2.56
N LEU A 115 -2.24 -14.43 1.66
CA LEU A 115 -3.49 -13.76 1.98
C LEU A 115 -4.55 -14.75 2.49
N ILE A 116 -4.74 -15.87 1.80
CA ILE A 116 -5.71 -16.91 2.18
C ILE A 116 -5.30 -17.54 3.52
N GLY A 117 -4.02 -17.90 3.70
CA GLY A 117 -3.51 -18.46 4.95
C GLY A 117 -3.72 -17.52 6.13
N SER A 118 -3.38 -16.24 5.96
CA SER A 118 -3.59 -15.20 6.97
C SER A 118 -5.07 -14.99 7.31
N LEU A 119 -5.98 -15.08 6.33
CA LEU A 119 -7.42 -15.01 6.57
C LEU A 119 -7.93 -16.23 7.33
N VAL A 120 -7.56 -17.44 6.92
CA VAL A 120 -7.99 -18.70 7.57
C VAL A 120 -7.54 -18.75 9.02
N PHE A 121 -6.29 -18.37 9.29
CA PHE A 121 -5.76 -18.29 10.66
C PHE A 121 -6.59 -17.30 11.50
N LYS A 122 -6.92 -16.14 10.93
CA LYS A 122 -7.70 -15.10 11.63
C LYS A 122 -9.15 -15.45 11.88
N PHE A 123 -9.77 -16.26 11.01
CA PHE A 123 -11.12 -16.78 11.24
C PHE A 123 -11.16 -17.87 12.32
N SER A 124 -10.03 -18.57 12.53
CA SER A 124 -9.95 -19.69 13.47
C SER A 124 -9.63 -19.24 14.90
N GLU A 125 -8.85 -18.18 15.08
CA GLU A 125 -8.49 -17.65 16.40
C GLU A 125 -9.19 -16.30 16.69
N PRO A 126 -9.92 -16.16 17.82
CA PRO A 126 -10.53 -14.90 18.18
C PRO A 126 -9.47 -13.81 18.36
N LEU A 127 -9.80 -12.59 17.92
CA LEU A 127 -8.99 -11.38 18.08
C LEU A 127 -8.79 -11.04 19.56
N THR A 128 -7.80 -11.66 20.20
CA THR A 128 -7.36 -11.35 21.56
C THR A 128 -6.09 -10.51 21.53
N TYR A 129 -5.88 -9.76 22.60
CA TYR A 129 -4.65 -9.03 22.86
C TYR A 129 -4.22 -9.25 24.31
N ARG A 130 -2.91 -9.18 24.53
CA ARG A 130 -2.31 -9.44 25.84
C ARG A 130 -2.39 -8.19 26.70
N VAL A 131 -3.25 -8.20 27.72
CA VAL A 131 -3.38 -7.11 28.68
C VAL A 131 -2.47 -7.37 29.87
N TYR A 132 -1.71 -6.34 30.26
CA TYR A 132 -0.95 -6.40 31.50
C TYR A 132 -1.85 -6.18 32.72
N ASN A 133 -2.00 -7.20 33.56
CA ASN A 133 -2.76 -7.11 34.80
C ASN A 133 -1.85 -6.79 36.00
N LYS A 134 -2.04 -5.61 36.60
CA LYS A 134 -1.23 -5.13 37.73
C LYS A 134 -1.32 -6.01 38.98
N ASN A 135 -2.41 -6.77 39.13
CA ASN A 135 -2.69 -7.54 40.35
C ASN A 135 -2.08 -8.95 40.31
N THR A 136 -2.00 -9.55 39.12
CA THR A 136 -1.53 -10.93 38.92
C THR A 136 -0.10 -10.98 38.37
N THR A 137 0.46 -9.83 37.95
CA THR A 137 1.78 -9.74 37.28
C THR A 137 1.88 -10.69 36.07
N GLN A 138 0.75 -10.96 35.41
CA GLN A 138 0.62 -11.88 34.29
C GLN A 138 -0.06 -11.16 33.12
N MET A 139 0.19 -11.68 31.91
CA MET A 139 -0.45 -11.22 30.68
C MET A 139 -1.75 -12.02 30.51
N ASP A 140 -2.88 -11.35 30.66
CA ASP A 140 -4.20 -11.95 30.45
C ASP A 140 -4.67 -11.64 29.01
N ASP A 141 -5.15 -12.67 28.31
CA ASP A 141 -5.73 -12.48 26.97
C ASP A 141 -7.14 -11.88 27.09
N SER A 142 -7.31 -10.64 26.61
CA SER A 142 -8.60 -9.96 26.56
C SER A 142 -9.04 -9.76 25.11
N SER A 143 -10.35 -9.74 24.86
CA SER A 143 -10.87 -9.44 23.52
C SER A 143 -10.82 -7.95 23.22
N TYR A 144 -10.48 -7.60 21.97
CA TYR A 144 -10.53 -6.21 21.51
C TYR A 144 -11.98 -5.69 21.54
N PRO A 145 -12.19 -4.44 21.99
CA PRO A 145 -13.51 -3.83 21.95
C PRO A 145 -13.92 -3.53 20.51
N TRP A 146 -15.22 -3.60 20.23
CA TRP A 146 -15.80 -3.49 18.88
C TRP A 146 -15.45 -2.17 18.16
N TYR A 147 -15.30 -1.05 18.88
CA TYR A 147 -14.96 0.24 18.28
C TYR A 147 -13.53 0.25 17.69
N ALA A 148 -12.59 -0.46 18.31
CA ALA A 148 -11.21 -0.54 17.81
C ALA A 148 -11.18 -1.31 16.48
N LEU A 149 -11.96 -2.38 16.39
CA LEU A 149 -12.15 -3.14 15.15
C LEU A 149 -12.80 -2.30 14.05
N LEU A 150 -13.79 -1.47 14.37
CA LEU A 150 -14.41 -0.57 13.39
C LEU A 150 -13.44 0.48 12.84
N ILE A 151 -12.58 1.06 13.69
CA ILE A 151 -11.57 2.03 13.25
C ILE A 151 -10.58 1.37 12.29
N CYS A 152 -10.08 0.18 12.63
CA CYS A 152 -9.18 -0.59 11.75
C CYS A 152 -9.86 -0.98 10.44
N ALA A 153 -11.10 -1.46 10.49
CA ALA A 153 -11.88 -1.80 9.31
C ALA A 153 -12.11 -0.59 8.40
N ALA A 154 -12.44 0.57 8.97
CA ALA A 154 -12.62 1.81 8.20
C ALA A 154 -11.33 2.24 7.49
N LEU A 155 -10.19 2.16 8.16
CA LEU A 155 -8.88 2.49 7.56
C LEU A 155 -8.48 1.49 6.46
N PHE A 156 -8.71 0.19 6.71
CA PHE A 156 -8.48 -0.86 5.74
C PHE A 156 -9.33 -0.65 4.48
N LEU A 157 -10.64 -0.43 4.64
CA LEU A 157 -11.57 -0.19 3.54
C LEU A 157 -11.23 1.08 2.76
N SER A 158 -10.85 2.17 3.45
CA SER A 158 -10.42 3.41 2.80
C SER A 158 -9.24 3.20 1.86
N SER A 159 -8.21 2.49 2.32
CA SER A 159 -7.04 2.20 1.49
C SER A 159 -7.32 1.15 0.41
N MET A 160 -8.20 0.18 0.69
CA MET A 160 -8.58 -0.87 -0.25
C MET A 160 -9.48 -0.37 -1.39
N LEU A 161 -10.29 0.66 -1.14
CA LEU A 161 -11.23 1.20 -2.12
C LEU A 161 -10.53 2.02 -3.20
N TRP A 162 -9.39 2.63 -2.90
CA TRP A 162 -8.71 3.55 -3.83
C TRP A 162 -8.23 2.87 -5.14
N PRO A 163 -7.48 1.74 -5.12
CA PRO A 163 -7.04 1.09 -6.35
C PRO A 163 -8.17 0.65 -7.30
N PRO A 164 -9.21 -0.10 -6.85
CA PRO A 164 -10.33 -0.45 -7.72
C PRO A 164 -11.19 0.77 -8.07
N GLY A 165 -11.31 1.75 -7.17
CA GLY A 165 -12.03 3.00 -7.43
C GLY A 165 -11.44 3.79 -8.60
N VAL A 166 -10.11 3.92 -8.65
CA VAL A 166 -9.41 4.57 -9.78
C VAL A 166 -9.58 3.75 -11.07
N ALA A 167 -9.50 2.42 -10.99
CA ALA A 167 -9.72 1.56 -12.15
C ALA A 167 -11.15 1.67 -12.73
N LEU A 168 -12.16 1.73 -11.85
CA LEU A 168 -13.56 1.94 -12.24
C LEU A 168 -13.79 3.35 -12.79
N ALA A 169 -13.27 4.39 -12.13
CA ALA A 169 -13.40 5.78 -12.59
C ALA A 169 -12.81 5.97 -14.00
N ARG A 170 -11.71 5.27 -14.32
CA ARG A 170 -11.15 5.22 -15.68
C ARG A 170 -12.07 4.50 -16.66
N LYS A 171 -12.68 3.38 -16.27
CA LYS A 171 -13.63 2.63 -17.11
C LYS A 171 -14.90 3.43 -17.42
N PHE A 172 -15.36 4.26 -16.49
CA PHE A 172 -16.52 5.15 -16.67
C PHE A 172 -16.19 6.49 -17.36
N GLY A 173 -14.94 6.71 -17.79
CA GLY A 173 -14.55 7.87 -18.60
C GLY A 173 -14.50 9.21 -17.86
N LEU A 174 -14.56 9.22 -16.52
CA LEU A 174 -14.50 10.44 -15.71
C LEU A 174 -13.08 11.02 -15.58
N LEU A 175 -12.05 10.24 -15.93
CA LEU A 175 -10.65 10.67 -15.89
C LEU A 175 -10.04 10.54 -17.29
N HIS A 176 -10.03 11.64 -18.05
CA HIS A 176 -9.29 11.72 -19.31
C HIS A 176 -7.80 11.82 -18.97
N TYR A 177 -7.05 10.73 -19.14
CA TYR A 177 -5.60 10.75 -19.06
C TYR A 177 -5.05 10.87 -20.47
N GLU A 178 -4.51 12.03 -20.81
CA GLU A 178 -3.76 12.21 -22.04
C GLU A 178 -2.44 11.43 -21.90
N PRO A 179 -2.22 10.35 -22.66
CA PRO A 179 -1.00 9.57 -22.54
C PRO A 179 0.19 10.47 -22.90
N ALA A 180 1.19 10.52 -22.01
CA ALA A 180 2.44 11.19 -22.33
C ALA A 180 3.01 10.62 -23.63
N LYS A 181 3.23 11.48 -24.64
CA LYS A 181 3.84 11.09 -25.92
C LYS A 181 5.08 10.24 -25.66
N SER A 182 5.03 9.01 -26.17
CA SER A 182 6.13 8.07 -26.16
C SER A 182 7.38 8.74 -26.73
N SER A 183 8.51 8.61 -26.05
CA SER A 183 9.82 9.11 -26.53
C SER A 183 10.20 8.57 -27.92
N ARG A 184 9.48 7.57 -28.45
CA ARG A 184 9.60 7.08 -29.83
C ARG A 184 9.15 8.09 -30.89
N GLU A 185 8.23 9.01 -30.59
CA GLU A 185 7.82 10.07 -31.53
C GLU A 185 8.91 11.13 -31.70
N ASN A 186 9.56 11.54 -30.59
CA ASN A 186 10.63 12.55 -30.63
C ASN A 186 11.94 12.06 -31.28
N SER A 187 12.16 10.74 -31.35
CA SER A 187 13.31 10.16 -32.06
C SER A 187 13.02 9.86 -33.54
N ALA A 188 11.75 9.83 -33.95
CA ALA A 188 11.37 9.71 -35.36
C ALA A 188 11.25 11.09 -36.05
N GLU A 189 11.13 12.17 -35.28
CA GLU A 189 11.15 13.57 -35.76
C GLU A 189 12.54 14.22 -35.78
N ARG A 190 13.62 13.50 -35.46
CA ARG A 190 15.01 13.99 -35.54
C ARG A 190 15.84 13.26 -36.59
#